data_AF-A0A291QKE0-F1
#
_entry.id   AF-A0A291QKE0-F1
#
_cell.length_a   1.000
_cell.length_b   1.000
_cell.length_c   1.000
_cell.angle_alpha   90.00
_cell.angle_beta   90.00
_cell.angle_gamma   90.00
#
_symmetry.space_group_name_H-M   'P 1'
#
loop_
_entity.id
_entity.type
_entity.pdbx_description
1 polymer ?
#
loop_
_entity_poly.entity_id
_entity_poly.type
_entity_poly.pdbx_seq_one_letter_code
_entity_poly.pdbx_strand_id
1 'polypeptide(L)' 'MVSSAVVQLVTGVGLIWTRLALELPVSHAKMGVKLALDVLVALVALIGMRTRAAWAFYAVATVTAAAVVVAVAWK' A
#
# COMPACT_ATOMS: atom_id res chain seq x y z
N MET A 1 -13.46 0.91 -4.56
CA MET A 1 -12.05 0.68 -4.96
C MET A 1 -11.14 1.87 -4.66
N VAL A 2 -11.38 3.06 -5.22
CA VAL A 2 -10.49 4.19 -4.91
C VAL A 2 -10.58 4.64 -3.46
N SER A 3 -11.76 4.67 -2.84
CA SER A 3 -11.87 4.99 -1.41
C SER A 3 -11.09 4.01 -0.52
N SER A 4 -11.10 2.71 -0.84
CA SER A 4 -10.31 1.70 -0.11
C SER A 4 -8.81 1.83 -0.35
N ALA A 5 -8.38 2.15 -1.58
CA ALA A 5 -6.98 2.44 -1.89
C ALA A 5 -6.46 3.68 -1.16
N VAL A 6 -7.30 4.72 -1.06
CA VAL A 6 -7.00 5.93 -0.28
C VAL A 6 -6.88 5.59 1.20
N VAL A 7 -7.81 4.81 1.77
CA VAL A 7 -7.72 4.36 3.16
C VAL A 7 -6.42 3.58 3.38
N GLN A 8 -6.07 2.64 2.50
CA GLN A 8 -4.83 1.87 2.59
C GLN A 8 -3.60 2.78 2.59
N LEU A 9 -3.54 3.77 1.71
CA LEU A 9 -2.45 4.74 1.65
C LEU A 9 -2.36 5.59 2.92
N VAL A 10 -3.49 6.12 3.39
CA VAL A 10 -3.55 6.95 4.62
C VAL A 10 -3.14 6.14 5.84
N THR A 11 -3.61 4.90 5.95
CA THR A 11 -3.19 3.99 7.03
C THR A 11 -1.70 3.65 6.94
N GLY A 12 -1.18 3.38 5.74
CA GLY A 12 0.24 3.13 5.52
C GLY A 12 1.10 4.31 5.98
N VAL A 13 0.78 5.52 5.53
CA VAL A 13 1.47 6.76 5.95
C VAL A 13 1.34 7.00 7.46
N GLY A 14 0.15 6.81 8.02
CA GLY A 14 -0.10 6.97 9.45
C GLY A 14 0.76 6.03 10.29
N LEU A 15 0.84 4.75 9.93
CA LEU A 15 1.66 3.77 10.65
C LEU A 15 3.16 4.07 10.56
N ILE A 16 3.62 4.59 9.41
CA ILE A 16 4.99 5.04 9.23
C ILE A 16 5.26 6.22 10.17
N TRP A 17 4.38 7.22 10.16
CA TRP A 17 4.49 8.40 11.01
C TRP A 17 4.52 8.03 12.50
N THR A 18 3.59 7.19 12.97
CA THR A 18 3.52 6.78 14.38
C THR A 18 4.79 6.02 14.80
N ARG A 19 5.34 5.17 13.92
CA ARG A 19 6.58 4.44 14.22
C ARG A 19 7.80 5.37 14.31
N LEU A 20 7.88 6.36 13.43
CA LEU A 20 8.93 7.37 13.47
C LEU A 20 8.81 8.25 14.72
N ALA A 21 7.59 8.68 15.07
CA ALA A 21 7.33 9.51 16.24
C ALA A 21 7.61 8.80 17.58
N LEU A 22 7.46 7.47 17.62
CA LEU A 22 7.75 6.64 18.80
C LEU A 22 9.19 6.11 18.83
N GLU A 23 10.05 6.52 17.88
CA GLU A 23 11.46 6.06 17.76
C GLU A 23 11.62 4.53 17.80
N LEU A 24 10.61 3.80 17.32
CA LEU A 24 10.66 2.35 17.28
C LEU A 24 11.72 1.90 16.27
N PRO A 25 12.46 0.81 16.53
CA PRO A 25 13.42 0.27 15.56
C PRO A 25 12.69 -0.07 14.25
N VAL A 26 12.98 0.70 13.20
CA VAL A 26 12.37 0.56 11.87
C VAL A 26 13.42 0.28 10.81
N SER A 27 13.18 -0.79 10.05
CA SER A 27 13.86 -0.97 8.76
C SER A 27 13.26 0.02 7.76
N HIS A 28 14.00 1.11 7.47
CA HIS A 28 13.59 2.11 6.46
C HIS A 28 13.34 1.48 5.09
N ALA A 29 14.05 0.41 4.75
CA ALA A 29 13.83 -0.35 3.51
C ALA A 29 12.45 -1.03 3.47
N LYS A 30 12.07 -1.77 4.53
CA LYS A 30 10.74 -2.41 4.64
C LYS A 30 9.63 -1.36 4.59
N MET A 31 9.87 -0.21 5.20
CA MET A 31 8.94 0.90 5.29
C MET A 31 8.73 1.58 3.93
N GLY A 32 9.80 1.82 3.17
CA GLY A 32 9.74 2.35 1.81
C GLY A 32 9.02 1.40 0.85
N VAL A 33 9.27 0.09 0.94
CA VAL A 33 8.59 -0.91 0.10
C VAL A 33 7.09 -0.94 0.38
N LYS A 34 6.67 -0.86 1.64
CA LYS A 34 5.24 -0.76 1.99
C LYS A 34 4.59 0.46 1.38
N LEU A 35 5.21 1.63 1.55
CA LEU A 35 4.68 2.87 0.98
C LEU A 35 4.59 2.80 -0.55
N ALA A 36 5.60 2.24 -1.22
CA ALA A 36 5.59 2.08 -2.66
C ALA A 36 4.45 1.16 -3.14
N LEU A 37 4.17 0.07 -2.43
CA LEU A 37 3.06 -0.83 -2.74
C LEU A 37 1.71 -0.15 -2.53
N ASP A 38 1.56 0.64 -1.48
CA ASP A 38 0.32 1.40 -1.22
C ASP A 38 0.09 2.48 -2.31
N VAL A 39 1.15 3.17 -2.74
CA VAL A 39 1.09 4.11 -3.87
C VAL A 39 0.74 3.40 -5.17
N LEU A 40 1.30 2.22 -5.42
CA LEU A 40 1.00 1.43 -6.61
C LEU A 40 -0.47 0.99 -6.64
N VAL A 41 -1.04 0.56 -5.50
CA VAL A 41 -2.47 0.27 -5.37
C VAL A 41 -3.32 1.51 -5.71
N ALA A 42 -2.95 2.68 -5.19
CA ALA A 42 -3.66 3.92 -5.48
C ALA A 42 -3.62 4.29 -6.97
N LEU A 43 -2.46 4.16 -7.62
CA LEU A 43 -2.30 4.43 -9.05
C LEU A 43 -3.12 3.48 -9.92
N VAL A 44 -3.05 2.17 -9.65
CA VAL A 44 -3.82 1.16 -10.40
C VAL A 44 -5.32 1.36 -10.21
N ALA A 45 -5.77 1.69 -8.99
CA ALA A 45 -7.17 2.01 -8.73
C ALA A 45 -7.63 3.26 -9.51
N LEU A 46 -6.80 4.29 -9.60
CA LEU A 46 -7.10 5.53 -10.33
C LEU A 46 -7.20 5.29 -11.85
N ILE A 47 -6.23 4.56 -12.41
CA ILE A 47 -6.20 4.18 -13.84
C ILE A 47 -7.38 3.25 -14.18
N GLY A 48 -7.67 2.29 -13.30
CA GLY A 48 -8.80 1.37 -13.44
C GLY A 48 -10.14 2.07 -13.46
N MET A 49 -10.33 3.09 -12.61
CA MET A 49 -11.54 3.92 -12.64
C MET A 49 -11.68 4.69 -13.95
N ARG A 50 -10.58 5.23 -14.49
CA ARG A 50 -10.58 5.98 -15.75
C ARG A 50 -10.87 5.11 -16.97
N THR A 51 -10.39 3.86 -16.96
CA THR A 51 -10.53 2.91 -18.06
C THR A 51 -11.75 1.98 -17.93
N ARG A 52 -12.44 2.01 -16.78
CA ARG A 52 -13.57 1.11 -16.41
C ARG A 52 -13.26 -0.38 -16.65
N ALA A 53 -11.99 -0.76 -16.50
CA ALA A 53 -11.53 -2.08 -16.90
C ALA A 53 -11.50 -3.05 -15.72
N ALA A 54 -12.06 -4.25 -15.90
CA ALA A 54 -12.14 -5.27 -14.86
C ALA A 54 -10.76 -5.77 -14.37
N TRP A 55 -9.72 -5.68 -15.22
CA TRP A 55 -8.36 -6.08 -14.86
C TRP A 55 -7.79 -5.30 -13.67
N ALA A 56 -8.24 -4.05 -13.47
CA ALA A 56 -7.74 -3.21 -12.39
C ALA A 56 -8.12 -3.75 -11.01
N PHE A 57 -9.26 -4.44 -10.90
CA PHE A 57 -9.66 -5.09 -9.65
C PHE A 57 -8.68 -6.20 -9.26
N TYR A 58 -8.36 -7.08 -10.22
CA TYR A 58 -7.41 -8.16 -9.99
C TYR A 58 -6.02 -7.60 -9.68
N ALA A 59 -5.54 -6.60 -10.42
CA ALA A 59 -4.25 -5.98 -10.17
C ALA A 59 -4.14 -5.34 -8.78
N VAL A 60 -5.17 -4.62 -8.31
CA VAL A 60 -5.23 -4.10 -6.94
C VAL A 60 -5.15 -5.24 -5.92
N ALA A 61 -5.94 -6.30 -6.11
CA ALA A 61 -5.93 -7.45 -5.20
C ALA A 61 -4.55 -8.10 -5.11
N THR A 62 -3.84 -8.28 -6.23
CA THR A 62 -2.51 -8.88 -6.24
C THR A 62 -1.48 -8.00 -5.52
N VAL A 63 -1.50 -6.68 -5.76
CA VAL A 63 -0.55 -5.76 -5.12
C VAL A 63 -0.82 -5.64 -3.62
N THR A 64 -2.08 -5.61 -3.20
CA THR A 64 -2.44 -5.63 -1.78
C THR A 64 -1.99 -6.94 -1.11
N ALA A 65 -2.15 -8.10 -1.78
CA ALA A 65 -1.64 -9.37 -1.26
C ALA A 65 -0.11 -9.34 -1.10
N ALA A 66 0.62 -8.80 -2.08
CA ALA A 66 2.07 -8.62 -1.99
C ALA A 66 2.46 -7.72 -0.81
N ALA A 67 1.73 -6.63 -0.56
CA ALA A 67 1.96 -5.76 0.58
C ALA A 67 1.78 -6.46 1.93
N VAL A 68 0.82 -7.39 2.03
CA VAL A 68 0.64 -8.25 3.20
C VAL A 68 1.81 -9.22 3.35
N VAL A 69 2.26 -9.86 2.27
CA VAL A 69 3.43 -10.76 2.31
C VAL A 69 4.68 -10.01 2.79
N VAL A 70 4.96 -8.82 2.24
CA VAL A 70 6.07 -7.96 2.69
C VAL A 70 5.92 -7.60 4.18
N ALA A 71 4.70 -7.37 4.66
CA ALA A 71 4.45 -7.05 6.06
C ALA A 71 4.83 -8.22 6.99
N VAL A 72 4.45 -9.44 6.61
CA VAL A 72 4.53 -10.64 7.45
C VAL A 72 5.88 -11.36 7.30
N ALA A 73 6.34 -11.56 6.06
CA ALA A 73 7.51 -12.40 5.76
C ALA A 73 8.85 -11.66 5.93
N TRP A 74 8.86 -10.33 5.80
CA TRP A 74 10.08 -9.53 6.01
C TRP A 74 10.30 -9.32 7.50
N LYS A 75 11.35 -9.91 8.08
CA LYS A 75 11.77 -9.67 9.47
C LYS A 75 12.57 -8.39 9.60
#